data_AF-A0A954L9E5-F1
#
_entry.id   AF-A0A954L9E5-F1
#
_cell.length_a   1.000
_cell.length_b   1.000
_cell.length_c   1.000
_cell.angle_alpha   90.00
_cell.angle_beta   90.00
_cell.angle_gamma   90.00
#
_symmetry.space_group_name_H-M   'P 1'
#
loop_
_entity.id
_entity.type
_entity.pdbx_description
1 polymer ?
#
loop_
_entity_poly.entity_id
_entity_poly.type
_entity_poly.pdbx_seq_one_letter_code
_entity_poly.pdbx_strand_id
1 'polypeptide(L)'
;MSMGSGTMAVRIATFASTVTAHTVAAHLEQHGIPARVIGDTLTDTLNHIGAVAQVDVVISAEQAPQALELINDLLTQQKSRPNSPWEATTQWRCAGCSELNEWSFDECWSCQTVRPETPEIVEVIPETVDLPSEFVSSATTEDSPYRPPEWRDQQPRRTTRREELRRRAMRGFILSPLFWPLFPVALVLFIRSLAAEEEPTSDN
;
A
#
# COMPACT_ATOMS: atom_id res chain seq x y z
N MET A 1 -30.87 -2.04 -33.01
CA MET A 1 -30.96 -2.18 -31.54
C MET A 1 -30.21 -3.45 -31.16
N SER A 2 -28.92 -3.33 -30.84
CA SER A 2 -28.07 -4.47 -30.53
C SER A 2 -28.23 -4.79 -29.05
N MET A 3 -28.78 -5.95 -28.73
CA MET A 3 -28.86 -6.46 -27.36
C MET A 3 -27.43 -6.68 -26.86
N GLY A 4 -27.07 -5.95 -25.80
CA GLY A 4 -25.76 -6.05 -25.18
C GLY A 4 -25.54 -7.45 -24.64
N SER A 5 -24.61 -8.19 -25.26
CA SER A 5 -23.99 -9.34 -24.62
C SER A 5 -23.46 -8.86 -23.28
N GLY A 6 -24.04 -9.37 -22.19
CA GLY A 6 -23.58 -9.08 -20.84
C GLY A 6 -22.21 -9.71 -20.64
N THR A 7 -21.16 -8.97 -20.99
CA THR A 7 -19.78 -9.35 -20.68
C THR A 7 -19.65 -9.44 -19.17
N MET A 8 -19.42 -10.64 -18.67
CA MET A 8 -19.19 -10.90 -17.25
C MET A 8 -17.92 -10.16 -16.83
N ALA A 9 -18.08 -9.14 -16.00
CA ALA A 9 -16.95 -8.40 -15.44
C ALA A 9 -16.30 -9.22 -14.31
N VAL A 10 -15.00 -9.45 -14.41
CA VAL A 10 -14.21 -10.21 -13.43
C VAL A 10 -13.14 -9.30 -12.85
N ARG A 11 -12.96 -9.37 -11.53
CA ARG A 11 -11.87 -8.68 -10.84
C ARG A 11 -10.56 -9.39 -11.12
N ILE A 12 -9.58 -8.63 -11.63
CA ILE A 12 -8.29 -9.19 -12.04
C ILE A 12 -7.19 -8.95 -10.99
N ALA A 13 -7.23 -7.80 -10.30
CA ALA A 13 -6.24 -7.42 -9.32
C ALA A 13 -6.83 -6.44 -8.30
N THR A 14 -6.22 -6.41 -7.11
CA THR A 14 -6.57 -5.52 -6.00
C THR A 14 -5.31 -4.77 -5.57
N PHE A 15 -5.43 -3.46 -5.39
CA PHE A 15 -4.33 -2.57 -5.02
C PHE A 15 -4.67 -1.78 -3.76
N ALA A 16 -3.65 -1.44 -2.98
CA ALA A 16 -3.78 -0.55 -1.82
C ALA A 16 -3.71 0.94 -2.19
N SER A 17 -3.34 1.26 -3.44
CA SER A 17 -3.17 2.62 -3.95
C SER A 17 -4.07 2.85 -5.16
N THR A 18 -4.87 3.92 -5.12
CA THR A 18 -5.69 4.38 -6.25
C THR A 18 -4.83 4.69 -7.46
N VAL A 19 -3.68 5.35 -7.24
CA VAL A 19 -2.74 5.72 -8.29
C VAL A 19 -2.22 4.49 -9.03
N THR A 20 -1.84 3.43 -8.30
CA THR A 20 -1.37 2.19 -8.92
C THR A 20 -2.50 1.50 -9.71
N ALA A 21 -3.71 1.44 -9.15
CA ALA A 21 -4.86 0.85 -9.83
C ALA A 21 -5.20 1.58 -11.15
N HIS A 22 -5.19 2.91 -11.16
CA HIS A 22 -5.39 3.72 -12.37
C HIS A 22 -4.24 3.56 -13.37
N THR A 23 -3.00 3.44 -12.90
CA THR A 23 -1.84 3.20 -13.78
C THR A 23 -1.99 1.87 -14.52
N VAL A 24 -2.41 0.82 -13.80
CA VAL A 24 -2.69 -0.50 -14.38
C VAL A 24 -3.86 -0.45 -15.36
N ALA A 25 -4.96 0.22 -15.01
CA ALA A 25 -6.10 0.37 -15.90
C ALA A 25 -5.73 1.10 -17.20
N ALA A 26 -5.00 2.21 -17.11
CA ALA A 26 -4.51 2.95 -18.28
C ALA A 26 -3.56 2.10 -19.13
N HIS A 27 -2.70 1.29 -18.51
CA HIS A 27 -1.80 0.39 -19.23
C HIS A 27 -2.56 -0.70 -20.00
N LEU A 28 -3.62 -1.25 -19.44
CA LEU A 28 -4.50 -2.22 -20.11
C LEU A 28 -5.28 -1.58 -21.26
N GLU A 29 -5.79 -0.36 -21.06
CA GLU A 29 -6.52 0.39 -22.09
C GLU A 29 -5.63 0.72 -23.30
N GLN A 30 -4.35 1.05 -23.07
CA GLN A 30 -3.36 1.24 -24.14
C GLN A 30 -3.18 -0.01 -25.01
N HIS A 31 -3.44 -1.20 -24.46
CA HIS A 31 -3.39 -2.49 -25.17
C HIS A 31 -4.77 -2.96 -25.68
N GLY A 32 -5.77 -2.07 -25.67
CA GLY A 32 -7.11 -2.36 -26.17
C GLY A 32 -7.98 -3.22 -25.23
N ILE A 33 -7.59 -3.35 -23.96
CA ILE A 33 -8.38 -4.06 -22.94
C ILE A 33 -9.11 -3.01 -22.09
N PRO A 34 -10.43 -2.83 -22.26
CA PRO A 34 -11.19 -1.90 -21.43
C PRO A 34 -11.17 -2.36 -19.97
N ALA A 35 -10.69 -1.49 -19.08
CA ALA A 35 -10.59 -1.75 -17.66
C ALA A 35 -11.37 -0.72 -16.86
N ARG A 36 -11.94 -1.13 -15.73
CA ARG A 36 -12.63 -0.24 -14.80
C ARG A 36 -12.09 -0.40 -13.40
N VAL A 37 -11.86 0.71 -12.73
CA VAL A 37 -11.43 0.77 -11.33
C VAL A 37 -12.67 0.90 -10.43
N ILE A 38 -12.78 0.06 -9.39
CA ILE A 38 -13.87 0.09 -8.40
C ILE A 38 -13.26 0.29 -7.01
N GLY A 39 -13.87 1.15 -6.19
CA GLY A 39 -13.43 1.42 -4.82
C GLY A 39 -12.58 2.69 -4.66
N ASP A 40 -12.39 3.49 -5.73
CA ASP A 40 -11.65 4.75 -5.66
C ASP A 40 -12.25 5.72 -4.62
N THR A 41 -13.58 5.77 -4.56
CA THR A 41 -14.33 6.82 -3.88
C THR A 41 -14.43 6.54 -2.38
N LEU A 42 -14.36 5.25 -2.02
CA LEU A 42 -14.22 4.77 -0.64
C LEU A 42 -12.80 5.00 -0.12
N THR A 43 -11.79 4.95 -0.99
CA THR A 43 -10.39 5.13 -0.57
C THR A 43 -10.11 6.54 -0.10
N ASP A 44 -10.59 7.56 -0.80
CA ASP A 44 -10.36 8.96 -0.41
C ASP A 44 -10.99 9.30 0.94
N THR A 45 -12.19 8.79 1.21
CA THR A 45 -12.89 9.02 2.48
C THR A 45 -12.28 8.23 3.64
N LEU A 46 -11.83 6.98 3.40
CA LEU A 46 -11.23 6.13 4.42
C LEU A 46 -9.77 6.51 4.77
N ASN A 47 -9.03 7.06 3.82
CA ASN A 47 -7.66 7.55 4.08
C ASN A 47 -7.63 8.63 5.16
N HIS A 48 -8.67 9.47 5.24
CA HIS A 48 -8.78 10.54 6.24
C HIS A 48 -8.92 10.03 7.68
N ILE A 49 -9.32 8.77 7.86
CA ILE A 49 -9.47 8.13 9.18
C ILE A 49 -8.42 7.03 9.43
N GLY A 50 -7.39 6.93 8.59
CA GLY A 50 -6.32 5.95 8.71
C GLY A 50 -6.75 4.50 8.42
N ALA A 51 -7.85 4.31 7.70
CA ALA A 51 -8.29 2.99 7.27
C ALA A 51 -7.77 2.70 5.85
N VAL A 52 -7.19 1.51 5.66
CA VAL A 52 -6.70 1.06 4.35
C VAL A 52 -7.88 0.56 3.53
N ALA A 53 -8.23 1.27 2.47
CA ALA A 53 -9.20 0.81 1.49
C ALA A 53 -8.47 0.06 0.35
N GLN A 54 -9.15 -0.93 -0.19
CA GLN A 54 -8.69 -1.71 -1.34
C GLN A 54 -9.41 -1.24 -2.59
N VAL A 55 -8.67 -1.14 -3.69
CA VAL A 55 -9.15 -0.70 -4.99
C VAL A 55 -9.01 -1.85 -5.98
N ASP A 56 -10.11 -2.23 -6.60
CA ASP A 56 -10.20 -3.37 -7.50
C ASP A 56 -10.16 -2.93 -8.97
N VAL A 57 -9.39 -3.63 -9.80
CA VAL A 57 -9.41 -3.46 -11.26
C VAL A 57 -10.23 -4.60 -11.87
N VAL A 58 -11.20 -4.26 -12.71
CA VAL A 58 -12.22 -5.16 -13.24
C VAL A 58 -12.26 -5.06 -14.76
N ILE A 59 -12.32 -6.21 -15.43
CA ILE A 59 -12.26 -6.33 -16.90
C ILE A 59 -13.25 -7.38 -17.39
N SER A 60 -13.43 -7.51 -18.70
CA SER A 60 -14.21 -8.61 -19.29
C SER A 60 -13.52 -9.96 -19.02
N ALA A 61 -14.30 -10.98 -18.62
CA ALA A 61 -13.81 -12.34 -18.36
C ALA A 61 -13.02 -12.94 -19.55
N GLU A 62 -13.41 -12.60 -20.77
CA GLU A 62 -12.78 -13.11 -22.00
C GLU A 62 -11.33 -12.64 -22.17
N GLN A 63 -11.01 -11.46 -21.62
CA GLN A 63 -9.69 -10.83 -21.73
C GLN A 63 -8.83 -11.01 -20.48
N ALA A 64 -9.33 -11.74 -19.48
CA ALA A 64 -8.64 -11.98 -18.21
C ALA A 64 -7.22 -12.57 -18.35
N PRO A 65 -6.98 -13.63 -19.14
CA PRO A 65 -5.64 -14.22 -19.23
C PRO A 65 -4.63 -13.25 -19.86
N GLN A 66 -5.01 -12.54 -20.93
CA GLN A 66 -4.16 -11.56 -21.60
C GLN A 66 -3.84 -10.37 -20.67
N ALA A 67 -4.83 -9.89 -19.92
CA ALA A 67 -4.63 -8.79 -18.98
C ALA A 67 -3.66 -9.16 -17.84
N LEU A 68 -3.72 -10.40 -17.33
CA LEU A 68 -2.80 -10.86 -16.28
C LEU A 68 -1.35 -10.86 -16.75
N GLU A 69 -1.08 -11.27 -17.99
CA GLU A 69 0.26 -11.23 -18.56
C GLU A 69 0.80 -9.80 -18.61
N LEU A 70 0.00 -8.84 -19.10
CA LEU A 70 0.38 -7.43 -19.17
C LEU A 70 0.60 -6.81 -17.78
N ILE A 71 -0.26 -7.13 -16.81
CA ILE A 71 -0.09 -6.65 -15.42
C ILE A 71 1.21 -7.18 -14.83
N ASN A 72 1.49 -8.48 -15.03
CA ASN A 72 2.72 -9.08 -14.50
C ASN A 72 3.97 -8.50 -15.13
N ASP A 73 3.95 -8.24 -16.45
CA ASP A 73 5.06 -7.59 -17.15
C ASP A 73 5.29 -6.16 -16.59
N LEU A 74 4.23 -5.35 -16.49
CA LEU A 74 4.31 -4.00 -15.92
C LEU A 74 4.88 -4.00 -14.49
N LEU A 75 4.37 -4.88 -13.62
CA LEU A 75 4.84 -4.98 -12.24
C LEU A 75 6.28 -5.50 -12.16
N THR A 76 6.68 -6.38 -13.08
CA THR A 76 8.07 -6.86 -13.16
C THR A 76 8.99 -5.72 -13.58
N GLN A 77 8.65 -4.97 -14.63
CA GLN A 77 9.42 -3.81 -15.07
C GLN A 77 9.52 -2.73 -13.98
N GLN A 78 8.46 -2.51 -13.21
CA GLN A 78 8.50 -1.59 -12.07
C GLN A 78 9.45 -2.05 -10.96
N LYS A 79 9.50 -3.36 -10.66
CA LYS A 79 10.45 -3.92 -9.67
C LYS A 79 11.89 -3.94 -10.18
N SER A 80 12.09 -4.10 -11.49
CA SER A 80 13.41 -4.13 -12.12
C SER A 80 14.01 -2.75 -12.32
N ARG A 81 13.20 -1.69 -12.28
CA ARG A 81 13.74 -0.34 -12.17
C ARG A 81 14.36 -0.18 -10.78
N PRO A 82 15.58 0.35 -10.66
CA PRO A 82 16.14 0.68 -9.35
C PRO A 82 15.10 1.53 -8.61
N ASN A 83 14.82 1.19 -7.34
CA ASN A 83 13.75 1.81 -6.56
C ASN A 83 14.00 3.30 -6.33
N SER A 84 15.15 3.77 -6.78
CA SER A 84 15.48 5.16 -6.85
C SER A 84 16.54 5.53 -7.90
N PRO A 85 16.52 6.76 -8.44
CA PRO A 85 17.72 7.38 -9.04
C PRO A 85 18.98 7.27 -8.18
N TRP A 86 18.87 7.23 -6.84
CA TRP A 86 20.01 7.07 -5.92
C TRP A 86 20.51 5.61 -5.79
N GLU A 87 19.78 4.62 -6.31
CA GLU A 87 20.24 3.22 -6.41
C GLU A 87 20.95 2.91 -7.73
N ALA A 88 21.02 3.86 -8.66
CA ALA A 88 21.95 3.79 -9.78
C ALA A 88 23.37 4.03 -9.23
N THR A 89 23.98 2.99 -8.66
CA THR A 89 25.34 2.97 -8.08
C THR A 89 26.46 3.24 -9.08
N THR A 90 26.12 3.64 -10.30
CA THR A 90 27.08 4.08 -11.30
C THR A 90 27.40 5.55 -11.04
N GLN A 91 28.59 5.80 -10.51
CA GLN A 91 29.17 7.15 -10.38
C GLN A 91 30.33 7.31 -11.36
N TRP A 92 30.61 8.54 -11.77
CA TRP A 92 31.80 8.88 -12.54
C TRP A 92 32.71 9.82 -11.75
N ARG A 93 34.01 9.60 -11.89
CA ARG A 93 35.03 10.46 -11.29
C ARG A 93 35.36 11.62 -12.23
N CYS A 94 35.32 12.84 -11.71
CA CYS A 94 35.64 14.03 -12.49
C CYS A 94 37.14 14.09 -12.83
N ALA A 95 37.48 14.31 -14.11
CA ALA A 95 38.86 14.49 -14.54
C ALA A 95 39.50 15.83 -14.07
N GLY A 96 38.67 16.85 -13.77
CA GLY A 96 39.13 18.17 -13.35
C GLY A 96 39.43 18.29 -11.86
N CYS A 97 38.54 17.76 -11.01
CA CYS A 97 38.64 17.91 -9.55
C CYS A 97 38.54 16.60 -8.76
N SER A 98 38.57 15.44 -9.43
CA SER A 98 38.51 14.08 -8.86
C SER A 98 37.29 13.74 -8.00
N GLU A 99 36.28 14.61 -7.93
CA GLU A 99 35.01 14.38 -7.25
C GLU A 99 34.17 13.28 -7.92
N LEU A 100 33.36 12.59 -7.10
CA LEU A 100 32.39 11.60 -7.57
C LEU A 100 31.07 12.31 -7.93
N ASN A 101 30.53 11.96 -9.09
CA ASN A 101 29.29 12.51 -9.63
C ASN A 101 28.36 11.35 -10.01
N GLU A 102 27.05 11.52 -9.84
CA GLU A 102 26.09 10.51 -10.32
C GLU A 102 26.09 10.42 -11.85
N TRP A 103 25.79 9.24 -12.39
CA TRP A 103 25.70 9.04 -13.84
C TRP A 103 24.63 9.90 -14.54
N SER A 104 23.67 10.44 -13.79
CA SER A 104 22.65 11.36 -14.27
C SER A 104 23.18 12.75 -14.65
N PHE A 105 24.37 13.15 -14.17
CA PHE A 105 24.97 14.46 -14.44
C PHE A 105 25.87 14.45 -15.68
N ASP A 106 25.68 15.42 -16.56
CA ASP A 106 26.54 15.67 -17.74
C ASP A 106 27.74 16.55 -17.41
N GLU A 107 27.72 17.25 -16.28
CA GLU A 107 28.79 18.15 -15.81
C GLU A 107 29.07 17.89 -14.33
N CYS A 108 30.31 18.14 -13.90
CA CYS A 108 30.68 17.96 -12.51
C CYS A 108 29.98 18.96 -11.60
N TRP A 109 29.32 18.48 -10.53
CA TRP A 109 28.59 19.34 -9.59
C TRP A 109 29.50 20.34 -8.86
N SER A 110 30.79 20.01 -8.71
CA SER A 110 31.76 20.83 -7.98
C SER A 110 32.50 21.84 -8.87
N CYS A 111 33.04 21.39 -10.01
CA CYS A 111 33.88 22.22 -10.88
C CYS A 111 33.31 22.51 -12.27
N GLN A 112 32.08 22.07 -12.56
CA GLN A 112 31.39 22.25 -13.85
C GLN A 112 32.14 21.68 -15.06
N THR A 113 33.14 20.81 -14.84
CA THR A 113 33.84 20.12 -15.94
C THR A 113 32.89 19.10 -16.58
N VAL A 114 32.74 19.16 -17.90
CA VAL A 114 31.91 18.24 -18.68
C VAL A 114 32.38 16.80 -18.51
N ARG A 115 31.44 15.87 -18.38
CA ARG A 115 31.72 14.44 -18.29
C ARG A 115 32.40 13.95 -19.58
N PRO A 116 33.54 13.27 -19.51
CA PRO A 116 34.17 12.69 -20.70
C PRO A 116 33.30 11.56 -21.27
N GLU A 117 33.38 11.31 -22.59
CA GLU A 117 32.60 10.25 -23.26
C GLU A 117 32.90 8.85 -22.74
N THR A 118 34.12 8.64 -22.21
CA THR A 118 34.55 7.40 -21.54
C THR A 118 34.98 7.72 -20.11
N PRO A 119 34.03 7.93 -19.18
CA PRO A 119 34.37 8.21 -17.79
C PRO A 119 34.83 6.94 -17.08
N GLU A 120 35.73 7.10 -16.12
CA GLU A 120 36.08 6.03 -15.18
C GLU A 120 34.85 5.74 -14.31
N ILE A 121 34.20 4.60 -14.58
CA ILE A 121 33.05 4.11 -13.83
C ILE A 121 33.56 3.56 -12.52
N VAL A 122 33.11 4.14 -11.41
CA VAL A 122 33.34 3.59 -10.08
C VAL A 122 32.05 2.86 -9.68
N GLU A 123 32.06 1.54 -9.76
CA GLU A 123 31.02 0.74 -9.13
C GLU A 123 31.18 0.87 -7.61
N VAL A 124 30.31 1.65 -6.99
CA VAL A 124 30.23 1.70 -5.53
C VAL A 124 29.58 0.40 -5.09
N ILE A 125 30.41 -0.62 -4.85
CA ILE A 125 30.01 -1.76 -4.05
C ILE A 125 29.62 -1.16 -2.70
N PRO A 126 28.39 -1.38 -2.19
CA PRO A 126 28.08 -1.04 -0.81
C PRO A 126 28.89 -2.00 0.06
N GLU A 127 30.17 -1.67 0.24
CA GLU A 127 31.00 -2.26 1.25
C GLU A 127 30.28 -1.94 2.55
N THR A 128 29.74 -2.98 3.19
CA THR A 128 29.26 -2.90 4.55
C THR A 128 30.45 -2.46 5.38
N VAL A 129 30.60 -1.15 5.55
CA VAL A 129 31.64 -0.58 6.38
C VAL A 129 31.29 -1.05 7.79
N ASP A 130 31.95 -2.13 8.22
CA ASP A 130 32.11 -2.47 9.61
C ASP A 130 32.88 -1.30 10.24
N LEU A 131 32.13 -0.25 10.59
CA LEU A 131 32.63 0.89 11.31
C LEU A 131 33.22 0.37 12.62
N PRO A 132 34.54 0.49 12.85
CA PRO A 132 35.07 0.20 14.17
C PRO A 132 34.37 1.11 15.18
N SER A 133 33.78 0.48 16.19
CA SER A 133 32.95 1.05 17.26
C SER A 133 33.63 2.15 18.10
N GLU A 134 34.83 2.61 17.74
CA GLU A 134 35.66 3.48 18.56
C GLU A 134 35.57 4.98 18.20
N PHE A 135 34.89 5.36 17.11
CA PHE A 135 34.73 6.78 16.73
C PHE A 135 33.46 7.47 17.24
N VAL A 136 32.66 6.81 18.06
CA VAL A 136 31.57 7.48 18.79
C VAL A 136 32.13 8.02 20.11
N SER A 137 32.89 9.10 20.04
CA SER A 137 33.20 9.91 21.23
C SER A 137 33.20 11.40 20.91
N SER A 138 32.24 12.07 21.56
CA SER A 138 32.30 13.47 21.97
C SER A 138 31.98 14.53 20.91
N ALA A 139 30.84 14.41 20.23
CA ALA A 139 30.07 15.59 19.86
C ALA A 139 28.94 15.75 20.88
N THR A 140 29.13 16.61 21.88
CA THR A 140 28.05 17.01 22.80
C THR A 140 26.98 17.73 21.99
N THR A 141 25.80 17.12 21.92
CA THR A 141 24.63 17.52 21.11
C THR A 141 23.98 18.85 21.54
N GLU A 142 24.64 19.63 22.40
CA GLU A 142 24.05 20.82 23.01
C GLU A 142 24.03 22.05 22.11
N ASP A 143 24.90 22.14 21.10
CA ASP A 143 25.11 23.37 20.30
C ASP A 143 24.76 23.25 18.80
N SER A 144 24.06 22.18 18.37
CA SER A 144 23.66 22.06 16.96
C SER A 144 22.48 23.00 16.65
N PRO A 145 22.61 23.96 15.71
CA PRO A 145 21.49 24.81 15.26
C PRO A 145 20.40 24.02 14.52
N TYR A 146 20.68 22.76 14.17
CA TYR A 146 19.75 21.82 13.58
C TYR A 146 19.30 20.75 14.57
N ARG A 147 19.08 21.12 15.84
CA ARG A 147 18.47 20.21 16.81
C ARG A 147 17.07 19.83 16.30
N PRO A 148 16.83 18.56 15.92
CA PRO A 148 15.48 18.12 15.58
C PRO A 148 14.59 18.39 16.80
N PRO A 149 13.31 18.76 16.61
CA PRO A 149 12.41 18.89 17.75
C PRO A 149 12.47 17.60 18.57
N GLU A 150 12.63 17.73 19.88
CA GLU A 150 12.49 16.59 20.78
C GLU A 150 11.06 16.10 20.66
N TRP A 151 10.87 15.05 19.86
CA TRP A 151 9.70 14.22 19.90
C TRP A 151 9.73 13.57 21.28
N ARG A 152 9.16 14.26 22.27
CA ARG A 152 8.88 13.68 23.58
C ARG A 152 8.14 12.40 23.27
N ASP A 153 8.77 11.26 23.53
CA ASP A 153 8.27 9.92 23.28
C ASP A 153 6.84 9.80 23.81
N GLN A 154 5.87 10.18 22.99
CA GLN A 154 4.51 9.70 23.09
C GLN A 154 4.54 8.31 22.50
N GLN A 155 5.33 7.41 23.11
CA GLN A 155 5.05 6.01 22.97
C GLN A 155 3.58 5.87 23.35
N PRO A 156 2.70 5.41 22.45
CA PRO A 156 1.32 5.16 22.80
C PRO A 156 1.39 4.23 24.00
N ARG A 157 0.90 4.69 25.16
CA ARG A 157 0.88 3.89 26.39
C ARG A 157 0.36 2.53 25.98
N ARG A 158 1.22 1.51 26.03
CA ARG A 158 0.80 0.12 25.79
C ARG A 158 -0.23 -0.18 26.85
N THR A 159 -1.49 0.03 26.50
CA THR A 159 -2.63 -0.35 27.32
C THR A 159 -2.44 -1.83 27.58
N THR A 160 -2.50 -2.22 28.84
CA THR A 160 -2.38 -3.64 29.14
C THR A 160 -3.51 -4.36 28.41
N ARG A 161 -3.28 -5.58 27.94
CA ARG A 161 -4.30 -6.41 27.26
C ARG A 161 -5.64 -6.45 28.02
N ARG A 162 -5.59 -6.27 29.35
CA ARG A 162 -6.73 -6.21 30.26
C ARG A 162 -7.53 -4.90 30.14
N GLU A 163 -6.88 -3.77 29.90
CA GLU A 163 -7.55 -2.48 29.62
C GLU A 163 -8.20 -2.47 28.23
N GLU A 164 -7.54 -3.08 27.24
CA GLU A 164 -8.07 -3.26 25.89
C GLU A 164 -9.37 -4.08 25.91
N LEU A 165 -9.38 -5.20 26.64
CA LEU A 165 -10.55 -6.05 26.84
C LEU A 165 -11.68 -5.33 27.59
N ARG A 166 -11.36 -4.54 28.62
CA ARG A 166 -12.36 -3.72 29.34
C ARG A 166 -13.01 -2.68 28.44
N ARG A 167 -12.24 -2.01 27.57
CA ARG A 167 -12.81 -1.04 26.60
C ARG A 167 -13.72 -1.71 25.58
N ARG A 168 -13.35 -2.90 25.08
CA ARG A 168 -14.21 -3.67 24.17
C ARG A 168 -15.52 -4.12 24.84
N ALA A 169 -15.44 -4.60 26.08
CA ALA A 169 -16.63 -4.98 26.85
C ALA A 169 -17.56 -3.78 27.13
N MET A 170 -16.99 -2.62 27.50
CA MET A 170 -17.80 -1.41 27.72
C MET A 170 -18.49 -0.90 26.44
N ARG A 171 -17.83 -0.97 25.28
CA ARG A 171 -18.45 -0.58 24.00
C ARG A 171 -19.62 -1.49 23.62
N GLY A 172 -19.53 -2.80 23.90
CA GLY A 172 -20.65 -3.73 23.73
C GLY A 172 -21.82 -3.42 24.66
N PHE A 173 -21.55 -2.98 25.90
CA PHE A 173 -22.58 -2.67 26.88
C PHE A 173 -23.38 -1.39 26.55
N ILE A 174 -22.74 -0.40 25.93
CA ILE A 174 -23.38 0.88 25.56
C ILE A 174 -24.36 0.72 24.39
N LEU A 175 -24.14 -0.25 23.48
CA LEU A 175 -25.04 -0.51 22.35
C LEU A 175 -26.14 -1.55 22.66
N SER A 176 -26.04 -2.26 23.78
CA SER A 176 -27.01 -3.26 24.24
C SER A 176 -28.46 -2.76 24.42
N PRO A 177 -28.73 -1.56 25.00
CA PRO A 177 -30.11 -1.13 25.23
C PRO A 177 -30.88 -0.80 23.93
N LEU A 178 -30.20 -0.55 22.81
CA LEU A 178 -30.85 -0.32 21.52
C LEU A 178 -31.54 -1.56 20.95
N PHE A 179 -31.04 -2.76 21.30
CA PHE A 179 -31.58 -4.03 20.81
C PHE A 179 -32.39 -4.80 21.86
N TRP A 180 -32.41 -4.33 23.11
CA TRP A 180 -33.21 -4.89 24.20
C TRP A 180 -34.72 -5.03 23.88
N PRO A 181 -35.41 -4.08 23.21
CA PRO A 181 -36.82 -4.27 22.89
C PRO A 181 -37.08 -5.31 21.78
N LEU A 182 -36.08 -5.61 20.94
CA LEU A 182 -36.22 -6.57 19.84
C LEU A 182 -35.94 -8.00 20.28
N PHE A 183 -35.12 -8.20 21.32
CA PHE A 183 -34.77 -9.51 21.84
C PHE A 183 -35.99 -10.37 22.28
N PRO A 184 -36.95 -9.87 23.10
CA PRO A 184 -38.11 -10.68 23.48
C PRO A 184 -39.01 -11.00 22.28
N VAL A 185 -39.09 -10.12 21.29
CA VAL A 185 -39.86 -10.36 20.06
C VAL A 185 -39.20 -11.49 19.24
N ALA A 186 -37.89 -11.42 19.04
CA ALA A 186 -37.13 -12.46 18.34
C ALA A 186 -37.22 -13.81 19.08
N LEU A 187 -37.14 -13.81 20.41
CA LEU A 187 -37.27 -15.03 21.22
C LEU A 187 -38.67 -15.65 21.09
N VAL A 188 -39.74 -14.85 21.11
CA VAL A 188 -41.11 -15.35 20.92
C VAL A 188 -41.32 -15.91 19.52
N LEU A 189 -40.79 -15.26 18.48
CA LEU A 189 -40.84 -15.78 17.11
C LEU A 189 -40.07 -17.09 16.96
N PHE A 190 -38.91 -17.20 17.60
CA PHE A 190 -38.10 -18.42 17.60
C PHE A 190 -38.84 -19.58 18.29
N ILE A 191 -39.43 -19.35 19.47
CA ILE A 191 -40.24 -20.37 20.17
C ILE A 191 -41.43 -20.80 19.32
N ARG A 192 -42.09 -19.88 18.60
CA ARG A 192 -43.18 -20.21 17.67
C ARG A 192 -42.71 -21.05 16.48
N SER A 193 -41.52 -20.77 15.95
CA SER A 193 -40.97 -21.57 14.85
C SER A 193 -40.70 -23.01 15.28
N LEU A 194 -40.14 -23.22 16.49
CA LEU A 194 -39.92 -24.56 17.03
C LEU A 194 -41.23 -25.31 17.26
N ALA A 195 -42.28 -24.63 17.72
CA ALA A 195 -43.58 -25.25 17.91
C ALA A 195 -44.30 -25.61 16.59
N ALA A 196 -43.99 -24.91 15.49
CA ALA A 196 -44.58 -25.18 14.18
C ALA A 196 -43.98 -26.43 13.50
N GLU A 197 -42.76 -26.83 13.89
CA GLU A 197 -42.11 -28.03 13.35
C GLU A 197 -42.70 -29.35 13.90
N GLU A 198 -43.55 -29.29 14.93
CA GLU A 198 -44.16 -30.47 15.55
C GLU A 198 -45.53 -30.86 14.99
N GLU A 199 -46.08 -30.19 13.97
CA GLU A 199 -47.34 -30.66 13.35
C GLU A 199 -47.09 -31.98 12.59
N PRO A 200 -47.63 -33.12 13.06
CA PRO A 200 -47.45 -34.39 12.38
C PRO A 200 -48.23 -34.35 11.07
N THR A 201 -47.51 -34.56 9.96
CA THR A 201 -48.09 -34.87 8.66
C THR A 201 -49.00 -36.08 8.81
N SER A 202 -50.30 -35.80 8.91
CA SER A 202 -51.38 -36.78 8.83
C SER A 202 -51.40 -37.33 7.41
N ASP A 203 -50.63 -38.39 7.17
CA ASP A 203 -50.68 -39.18 5.94
C ASP A 203 -52.11 -39.68 5.69
N ASN A 204 -52.59 -39.40 4.48
CA ASN A 204 -53.85 -39.87 3.91
C ASN A 204 -53.56 -40.45 2.53
#